data_AF-Q55E35-F1
#
_entry.id   AF-Q55E35-F1
#
_cell.length_a   1.000
_cell.length_b   1.000
_cell.length_c   1.000
_cell.angle_alpha   90.00
_cell.angle_beta   90.00
_cell.angle_gamma   90.00
#
_symmetry.space_group_name_H-M   'P 1'
#
loop_
_entity.id
_entity.type
_entity.pdbx_description
1 polymer ?
#
loop_
_entity_poly.entity_id
_entity_poly.type
_entity_poly.pdbx_seq_one_letter_code
_entity_poly.pdbx_strand_id
1 'polypeptide(L)'
;MSTTTTTTTTEKPIQVTLYDSNTIKQTLDDSIVKYVTSALSYTQNQKLNYTKVLFGLIGCTLAAIAQFYPIPFPKNKPVLILCVALYVVISLILYYINIFIQKDYILQASKSNDEIKVATVLQKYDPNYQVKIENAKNSSINVPFSKSIDLYFDTKGTFLESNFHNDLSVQFKKFAKLNVKDK
;
A
#
# COMPACT_ATOMS: atom_id res chain seq x y z
N MET A 1 33.64 -31.31 6.68
CA MET A 1 32.21 -31.41 6.34
C MET A 1 31.48 -30.46 7.28
N SER A 2 31.16 -29.27 6.79
CA SER A 2 30.72 -28.14 7.61
C SER A 2 29.20 -28.06 7.65
N THR A 3 28.67 -28.01 8.86
CA THR A 3 27.27 -27.94 9.25
C THR A 3 26.55 -26.74 8.64
N THR A 4 25.41 -26.99 8.01
CA THR A 4 24.47 -26.00 7.47
C THR A 4 23.90 -25.11 8.58
N THR A 5 24.19 -23.82 8.53
CA THR A 5 23.55 -22.78 9.35
C THR A 5 22.12 -22.54 8.86
N THR A 6 21.11 -22.97 9.64
CA THR A 6 19.73 -22.51 9.49
C THR A 6 19.52 -21.35 10.46
N THR A 7 19.63 -20.11 9.96
CA THR A 7 19.29 -18.89 10.70
C THR A 7 17.78 -18.82 10.93
N THR A 8 17.31 -19.22 12.12
CA THR A 8 16.00 -18.83 12.66
C THR A 8 16.12 -17.43 13.27
N THR A 9 15.79 -16.40 12.51
CA THR A 9 15.68 -15.02 13.03
C THR A 9 14.43 -14.93 13.91
N THR A 10 14.60 -14.86 15.22
CA THR A 10 13.53 -14.58 16.19
C THR A 10 13.03 -13.13 16.00
N GLU A 11 12.01 -12.93 15.17
CA GLU A 11 11.39 -11.61 14.94
C GLU A 11 10.71 -11.15 16.25
N LYS A 12 11.11 -9.98 16.74
CA LYS A 12 10.59 -9.39 17.99
C LYS A 12 9.08 -9.15 17.82
N PRO A 13 8.23 -9.49 18.81
CA PRO A 13 6.79 -9.30 18.67
C PRO A 13 6.48 -7.82 18.41
N ILE A 14 5.71 -7.54 17.37
CA ILE A 14 5.32 -6.18 16.99
C ILE A 14 4.37 -5.67 18.08
N GLN A 15 4.82 -4.65 18.81
CA GLN A 15 4.01 -3.96 19.81
C GLN A 15 3.50 -2.65 19.22
N VAL A 16 2.20 -2.42 19.34
CA VAL A 16 1.53 -1.20 18.90
C VAL A 16 0.84 -0.53 20.07
N THR A 17 0.69 0.79 19.98
CA THR A 17 -0.15 1.55 20.90
C THR A 17 -1.62 1.32 20.56
N LEU A 18 -2.37 0.68 21.47
CA LEU A 18 -3.77 0.26 21.25
C LEU A 18 -4.75 1.39 20.87
N TYR A 19 -4.41 2.63 21.21
CA TYR A 19 -5.25 3.80 20.94
C TYR A 19 -4.83 4.59 19.70
N ASP A 20 -3.78 4.14 19.00
CA ASP A 20 -3.36 4.73 17.74
C ASP A 20 -3.90 3.93 16.56
N SER A 21 -5.06 4.34 16.05
CA SER A 21 -5.69 3.70 14.89
C SER A 21 -4.79 3.68 13.66
N ASN A 22 -3.87 4.64 13.50
CA ASN A 22 -2.98 4.69 12.35
C ASN A 22 -1.90 3.60 12.46
N THR A 23 -1.26 3.48 13.62
CA THR A 23 -0.24 2.44 13.87
C THR A 23 -0.84 1.04 13.78
N ILE A 24 -2.06 0.84 14.29
CA ILE A 24 -2.78 -0.44 14.16
C ILE A 24 -3.05 -0.74 12.68
N LYS A 25 -3.65 0.20 11.94
CA LYS A 25 -3.94 0.02 10.51
C LYS A 25 -2.68 -0.31 9.73
N GLN A 26 -1.61 0.44 9.96
CA GLN A 26 -0.32 0.22 9.30
C GLN A 26 0.23 -1.17 9.60
N THR A 27 0.19 -1.61 10.86
CA THR A 27 0.67 -2.95 11.25
C THR A 27 -0.13 -4.07 10.58
N LEU A 28 -1.46 -3.91 10.50
CA LEU A 28 -2.32 -4.86 9.79
C LEU A 28 -2.03 -4.87 8.28
N ASP A 29 -1.95 -3.70 7.66
CA ASP A 29 -1.66 -3.55 6.23
C ASP A 29 -0.29 -4.17 5.87
N ASP A 30 0.73 -3.87 6.67
CA ASP A 30 2.09 -4.43 6.49
C ASP A 30 2.07 -5.95 6.64
N SER A 31 1.31 -6.49 7.60
CA SER A 31 1.14 -7.95 7.77
C SER A 31 0.44 -8.59 6.57
N ILE A 32 -0.56 -7.94 5.97
CA ILE A 32 -1.18 -8.40 4.71
C ILE A 32 -0.15 -8.42 3.59
N VAL A 33 0.63 -7.35 3.41
CA VAL A 33 1.66 -7.27 2.36
C VAL A 33 2.71 -8.37 2.55
N LYS A 34 3.17 -8.58 3.79
CA LYS A 34 4.09 -9.68 4.14
C LYS A 34 3.48 -11.05 3.82
N TYR A 35 2.22 -11.29 4.19
CA TYR A 35 1.53 -12.56 3.93
C TYR A 35 1.34 -12.82 2.44
N VAL A 36 0.89 -11.82 1.67
CA VAL A 36 0.68 -11.93 0.22
C VAL A 36 1.99 -12.17 -0.53
N THR A 37 3.07 -11.52 -0.10
CA THR A 37 4.39 -11.67 -0.74
C THR A 37 5.05 -12.99 -0.34
N SER A 38 5.03 -13.34 0.94
CA SER A 38 5.77 -14.50 1.48
C SER A 38 5.00 -15.80 1.31
N ALA A 39 3.73 -15.85 1.72
CA ALA A 39 2.95 -17.09 1.73
C ALA A 39 2.33 -17.41 0.35
N LEU A 40 1.88 -16.40 -0.37
CA LEU A 40 1.24 -16.60 -1.68
C LEU A 40 2.19 -16.41 -2.88
N SER A 41 3.39 -15.89 -2.64
CA SER A 41 4.42 -15.62 -3.67
C SER A 41 3.91 -14.75 -4.82
N TYR A 42 3.05 -13.78 -4.53
CA TYR A 42 2.70 -12.75 -5.52
C TYR A 42 3.83 -11.72 -5.62
N THR A 43 4.12 -11.26 -6.83
CA THR A 43 5.08 -10.17 -7.05
C THR A 43 4.35 -8.84 -6.91
N GLN A 44 4.79 -7.99 -5.98
CA GLN A 44 4.19 -6.68 -5.78
C GLN A 44 4.45 -5.77 -7.00
N ASN A 45 3.39 -5.23 -7.58
CA ASN A 45 3.45 -4.25 -8.65
C ASN A 45 3.67 -2.84 -8.05
N GLN A 46 4.93 -2.46 -7.84
CA GLN A 46 5.30 -1.15 -7.29
C GLN A 46 5.41 -0.04 -8.35
N LYS A 47 5.04 -0.31 -9.61
CA LYS A 47 5.16 0.64 -10.73
C LYS A 47 4.51 2.00 -10.44
N LEU A 48 3.27 2.01 -9.94
CA LEU A 48 2.56 3.25 -9.61
C LEU A 48 3.25 4.06 -8.51
N ASN A 49 3.87 3.38 -7.54
CA ASN A 49 4.58 4.04 -6.46
C ASN A 49 5.86 4.71 -7.00
N TYR A 50 6.63 3.98 -7.82
CA TYR A 50 7.82 4.54 -8.45
C TYR A 50 7.49 5.72 -9.37
N THR A 51 6.39 5.66 -10.13
CA THR A 51 5.93 6.78 -10.95
C THR A 51 5.63 8.03 -10.10
N LYS A 52 4.98 7.87 -8.93
CA LYS A 52 4.72 8.99 -8.01
C LYS A 52 6.02 9.63 -7.50
N VAL A 53 6.97 8.80 -7.07
CA VAL A 53 8.27 9.27 -6.58
C VAL A 53 9.01 10.01 -7.71
N LEU A 54 8.97 9.49 -8.94
CA LEU A 54 9.58 10.14 -10.10
C LEU A 54 8.97 11.52 -10.38
N PHE A 55 7.65 11.65 -10.35
CA PHE A 55 6.98 12.96 -10.51
C PHE A 55 7.36 13.95 -9.40
N GLY A 56 7.46 13.47 -8.14
CA GLY A 56 7.94 14.29 -7.03
C GLY A 56 9.39 14.76 -7.21
N LEU A 57 10.27 13.88 -7.71
CA LEU A 57 11.66 14.20 -8.01
C LEU A 57 11.78 15.26 -9.11
N ILE A 58 10.96 15.15 -10.17
CA ILE A 58 10.90 16.16 -11.24
C ILE A 58 10.47 17.52 -10.66
N GLY A 59 9.44 17.53 -9.81
CA GLY A 59 9.00 18.76 -9.13
C GLY A 59 10.09 19.40 -8.27
N CYS A 60 10.82 18.61 -7.49
CA CYS A 60 11.95 19.09 -6.68
C CYS A 60 13.09 19.65 -7.56
N THR A 61 13.38 18.99 -8.68
CA THR A 61 14.42 19.43 -9.63
C THR A 61 14.05 20.79 -10.24
N LEU A 62 12.79 20.98 -10.63
CA LEU A 62 12.31 22.28 -11.14
C LEU A 62 12.40 23.38 -10.09
N ALA A 63 12.07 23.08 -8.83
CA ALA A 63 12.22 24.03 -7.73
C ALA A 63 13.69 24.41 -7.48
N ALA A 64 14.61 23.44 -7.55
CA ALA A 64 16.04 23.70 -7.45
C ALA A 64 16.53 24.60 -8.61
N ILE A 65 16.08 24.34 -9.84
CA ILE A 65 16.41 25.20 -11.00
C ILE A 65 15.89 26.63 -10.80
N ALA A 66 14.68 26.79 -10.27
CA ALA A 66 14.12 28.11 -9.99
C ALA A 66 14.91 28.85 -8.89
N GLN A 67 15.36 28.14 -7.85
CA GLN A 67 16.12 28.71 -6.74
C GLN A 67 17.54 29.12 -7.15
N PHE A 68 18.24 28.30 -7.93
CA PHE A 68 19.61 28.57 -8.39
C PHE A 68 19.66 29.44 -9.65
N TYR A 69 18.53 29.96 -10.13
CA TYR A 69 18.49 30.74 -11.35
C TYR A 69 19.20 32.10 -11.14
N PRO A 70 20.35 32.36 -11.80
CA PRO A 70 21.22 33.50 -11.49
C PRO A 70 20.70 34.85 -12.00
N ILE A 71 19.49 34.90 -12.56
CA ILE A 71 18.96 36.10 -13.21
C ILE A 71 18.15 36.95 -12.22
N PRO A 72 18.51 38.23 -12.02
CA PRO A 72 17.75 39.12 -11.16
C PRO A 72 16.35 39.38 -11.74
N PHE A 73 15.38 39.54 -10.84
CA PHE A 73 14.06 40.06 -11.17
C PHE A 73 14.23 41.44 -11.85
N PRO A 74 13.59 41.75 -12.99
CA PRO A 74 12.35 41.18 -13.57
C PRO A 74 12.53 40.23 -14.77
N LYS A 75 13.76 39.90 -15.18
CA LYS A 75 14.01 39.04 -16.36
C LYS A 75 13.68 37.55 -16.10
N ASN A 76 13.62 37.13 -14.83
CA ASN A 76 13.28 35.77 -14.42
C ASN A 76 11.77 35.46 -14.32
N LYS A 77 10.90 36.48 -14.46
CA LYS A 77 9.43 36.33 -14.44
C LYS A 77 8.91 35.17 -15.31
N PRO A 78 9.30 35.02 -16.59
CA PRO A 78 8.79 33.93 -17.42
C PRO A 78 9.22 32.55 -16.93
N VAL A 79 10.44 32.41 -16.39
CA VAL A 79 10.94 31.14 -15.84
C VAL A 79 10.17 30.77 -14.58
N LEU A 80 9.90 31.75 -13.72
CA LEU A 80 9.11 31.53 -12.51
C LEU A 80 7.66 31.13 -12.84
N ILE A 81 7.02 31.82 -13.80
CA ILE A 81 5.67 31.47 -14.28
C ILE A 81 5.65 30.05 -14.85
N LEU A 82 6.64 29.69 -15.66
CA LEU A 82 6.78 28.34 -16.20
C LEU A 82 6.94 27.28 -15.09
N CYS A 83 7.77 27.56 -14.09
CA CYS A 83 7.97 26.67 -12.96
C CYS A 83 6.68 26.45 -12.16
N VAL A 84 5.93 27.52 -11.88
CA VAL A 84 4.63 27.44 -11.18
C VAL A 84 3.61 26.67 -12.03
N ALA A 85 3.54 26.94 -13.33
CA ALA A 85 2.64 26.23 -14.24
C ALA A 85 2.94 24.72 -14.29
N LEU A 86 4.22 24.34 -14.41
CA LEU A 86 4.65 22.94 -14.38
C LEU A 86 4.33 22.28 -13.04
N TYR A 87 4.56 22.97 -11.93
CA TYR A 87 4.22 22.46 -10.60
C TYR A 87 2.72 22.19 -10.46
N VAL A 88 1.86 23.09 -10.95
CA VAL A 88 0.40 22.90 -10.96
C VAL A 88 0.02 21.68 -11.81
N VAL A 89 0.59 21.54 -13.01
CA VAL A 89 0.32 20.40 -13.89
C VAL A 89 0.74 19.07 -13.24
N ILE A 90 1.93 18.98 -12.68
CA ILE A 90 2.42 17.77 -11.99
C ILE A 90 1.52 17.43 -10.79
N SER A 91 1.14 18.45 -10.01
CA SER A 91 0.26 18.28 -8.86
C SER A 91 -1.14 17.79 -9.26
N LEU A 92 -1.70 18.32 -10.36
CA LEU A 92 -2.99 17.86 -10.90
C LEU A 92 -2.92 16.41 -11.39
N ILE A 93 -1.83 16.03 -12.08
CA ILE A 93 -1.61 14.65 -12.53
C ILE A 93 -1.50 13.70 -11.32
N LEU A 94 -0.73 14.07 -10.30
CA LEU A 94 -0.60 13.27 -9.07
C LEU A 94 -1.93 13.13 -8.33
N TYR A 95 -2.70 14.21 -8.23
CA TYR A 95 -4.03 14.22 -7.64
C TYR A 95 -4.99 13.29 -8.42
N TYR A 96 -4.98 13.38 -9.74
CA TYR A 96 -5.76 12.52 -10.63
C TYR A 96 -5.41 11.04 -10.46
N ILE A 97 -4.10 10.71 -10.46
CA ILE A 97 -3.62 9.34 -10.22
C ILE A 97 -4.08 8.82 -8.85
N ASN A 98 -4.04 9.67 -7.82
CA ASN A 98 -4.44 9.29 -6.47
C ASN A 98 -5.93 8.89 -6.42
N ILE A 99 -6.80 9.75 -6.96
CA ILE A 99 -8.25 9.56 -6.90
C ILE A 99 -8.72 8.43 -7.82
N PHE A 100 -8.28 8.40 -9.07
CA PHE A 100 -8.85 7.48 -10.06
C PHE A 100 -8.19 6.09 -10.03
N ILE A 101 -6.87 6.04 -9.86
CA ILE A 101 -6.11 4.79 -10.01
C ILE A 101 -5.91 4.11 -8.67
N GLN A 102 -5.56 4.86 -7.62
CA GLN A 102 -5.20 4.25 -6.34
C GLN A 102 -6.38 4.00 -5.41
N LYS A 103 -7.45 4.81 -5.48
CA LYS A 103 -8.63 4.68 -4.60
C LYS A 103 -8.19 4.37 -3.17
N ASP A 104 -8.40 3.13 -2.71
CA ASP A 104 -8.06 2.64 -1.37
C ASP A 104 -7.17 1.38 -1.40
N TYR A 105 -6.53 1.08 -2.54
CA TYR A 105 -5.72 -0.12 -2.68
C TYR A 105 -4.36 0.01 -1.99
N ILE A 106 -4.11 -0.82 -0.98
CA ILE A 106 -2.82 -0.91 -0.29
C ILE A 106 -1.78 -1.70 -1.08
N LEU A 107 -2.22 -2.70 -1.85
CA LEU A 107 -1.34 -3.55 -2.63
C LEU A 107 -1.96 -3.92 -3.96
N GLN A 108 -1.12 -3.88 -5.00
CA GLN A 108 -1.38 -4.51 -6.28
C GLN A 108 -0.30 -5.55 -6.46
N ALA A 109 -0.67 -6.80 -6.68
CA ALA A 109 0.29 -7.88 -6.83
C ALA A 109 -0.11 -8.76 -8.02
N SER A 110 0.87 -9.20 -8.79
CA SER A 110 0.66 -10.04 -9.96
C SER A 110 1.37 -11.37 -9.76
N LYS A 111 0.71 -12.46 -10.14
CA LYS A 111 1.31 -13.79 -10.21
C LYS A 111 0.88 -14.46 -11.50
N SER A 112 1.84 -14.64 -12.40
CA SER A 112 1.66 -15.21 -13.73
C SER A 112 0.62 -14.46 -14.55
N ASN A 113 -0.66 -14.83 -14.44
CA ASN A 113 -1.77 -14.26 -15.20
C ASN A 113 -2.89 -13.70 -14.31
N ASP A 114 -2.75 -13.83 -12.99
CA ASP A 114 -3.71 -13.33 -12.01
C ASP A 114 -3.13 -12.10 -11.31
N GLU A 115 -3.81 -10.98 -11.49
CA GLU A 115 -3.51 -9.73 -10.81
C GLU A 115 -4.54 -9.52 -9.70
N ILE A 116 -4.06 -9.28 -8.49
CA ILE A 116 -4.89 -9.03 -7.31
C ILE A 116 -4.68 -7.60 -6.82
N LYS A 117 -5.75 -6.97 -6.36
CA LYS A 117 -5.72 -5.69 -5.65
C LYS A 117 -6.35 -5.90 -4.28
N VAL A 118 -5.67 -5.47 -3.22
CA VAL A 118 -6.24 -5.49 -1.87
C VAL A 118 -6.40 -4.05 -1.41
N ALA A 119 -7.60 -3.71 -0.99
CA ALA A 119 -7.93 -2.46 -0.34
C ALA A 119 -8.30 -2.72 1.12
N THR A 120 -7.96 -1.79 1.99
CA THR A 120 -8.21 -1.91 3.43
C THR A 120 -8.73 -0.59 3.95
N VAL A 121 -9.83 -0.62 4.68
CA VAL A 121 -10.46 0.55 5.26
C VAL A 121 -10.57 0.33 6.76
N LEU A 122 -10.01 1.27 7.52
CA LEU A 122 -10.26 1.42 8.94
C LEU A 122 -10.80 2.82 9.14
N GLN A 123 -12.09 2.95 9.45
CA GLN A 123 -12.68 4.26 9.68
C GLN A 123 -12.20 4.80 11.03
N LYS A 124 -12.05 6.11 11.12
CA LYS A 124 -11.68 6.77 12.37
C LYS A 124 -12.77 6.48 13.41
N TYR A 125 -12.38 5.93 14.57
CA TYR A 125 -13.28 5.54 15.67
C TYR A 125 -14.16 4.30 15.41
N ASP A 126 -14.01 3.60 14.28
CA ASP A 126 -14.66 2.31 14.06
C ASP A 126 -13.67 1.19 14.39
N PRO A 127 -13.99 0.25 15.30
CA PRO A 127 -13.12 -0.89 15.57
C PRO A 127 -13.09 -1.91 14.42
N ASN A 128 -13.97 -1.79 13.42
CA ASN A 128 -14.06 -2.77 12.33
C ASN A 128 -13.05 -2.48 11.23
N TYR A 129 -12.12 -3.42 11.07
CA TYR A 129 -11.16 -3.43 9.98
C TYR A 129 -11.74 -4.16 8.77
N GLN A 130 -11.95 -3.41 7.68
CA GLN A 130 -12.52 -3.92 6.44
C GLN A 130 -11.41 -4.19 5.42
N VAL A 131 -11.28 -5.44 4.98
CA VAL A 131 -10.38 -5.88 3.91
C VAL A 131 -11.21 -6.24 2.69
N LYS A 132 -10.86 -5.70 1.54
CA LYS A 132 -11.48 -6.00 0.25
C LYS A 132 -10.42 -6.54 -0.70
N ILE A 133 -10.53 -7.81 -1.05
CA ILE A 133 -9.67 -8.46 -2.04
C ILE A 133 -10.41 -8.48 -3.37
N GLU A 134 -9.81 -7.92 -4.43
CA GLU A 134 -10.38 -7.84 -5.78
C GLU A 134 -9.41 -8.43 -6.81
N ASN A 135 -9.94 -9.02 -7.89
CA ASN A 135 -9.14 -9.31 -9.08
C ASN A 135 -8.97 -8.02 -9.90
N ALA A 136 -7.75 -7.70 -10.34
CA ALA A 136 -7.47 -6.50 -11.12
C ALA A 136 -8.14 -6.52 -12.51
N LYS A 137 -8.36 -7.71 -13.08
CA LYS A 137 -9.02 -7.89 -14.39
C LYS A 137 -10.54 -7.84 -14.28
N ASN A 138 -11.10 -8.43 -13.21
CA ASN A 138 -12.53 -8.48 -12.97
C ASN A 138 -12.85 -8.00 -11.55
N SER A 139 -13.16 -6.71 -11.42
CA SER A 139 -13.55 -6.09 -10.15
C SER A 139 -14.84 -6.65 -9.54
N SER A 140 -15.61 -7.46 -10.29
CA SER A 140 -16.79 -8.16 -9.76
C SER A 140 -16.42 -9.26 -8.78
N ILE A 141 -15.23 -9.85 -8.92
CA ILE A 141 -14.72 -10.85 -7.99
C ILE A 141 -14.13 -10.12 -6.79
N ASN A 142 -14.99 -9.82 -5.82
CA ASN A 142 -14.58 -9.22 -4.56
C ASN A 142 -14.95 -10.11 -3.37
N VAL A 143 -14.05 -10.16 -2.39
CA VAL A 143 -14.30 -10.81 -1.10
C VAL A 143 -14.15 -9.76 -0.01
N PRO A 144 -15.25 -9.08 0.37
CA PRO A 144 -15.24 -8.19 1.52
C PRO A 144 -15.18 -9.02 2.81
N PHE A 145 -14.34 -8.59 3.72
CA PHE A 145 -14.16 -9.15 5.05
C PHE A 145 -14.10 -8.02 6.05
N SER A 146 -14.95 -8.06 7.07
CA SER A 146 -14.98 -7.06 8.15
C SER A 146 -14.87 -7.80 9.47
N LYS A 147 -13.85 -7.48 10.25
CA LYS A 147 -13.69 -7.98 11.63
C LYS A 147 -13.13 -6.90 12.54
N SER A 148 -13.50 -6.97 13.81
CA SER A 148 -13.00 -6.04 14.82
C SER A 148 -11.51 -6.26 15.09
N ILE A 149 -10.79 -5.15 15.26
CA ILE A 149 -9.34 -5.12 15.52
C ILE A 149 -8.97 -5.86 16.80
N ASP A 150 -9.86 -5.88 17.79
CA ASP A 150 -9.64 -6.50 19.11
C ASP A 150 -9.26 -7.99 19.03
N LEU A 151 -9.61 -8.68 17.94
CA LEU A 151 -9.26 -10.09 17.72
C LEU A 151 -7.77 -10.31 17.37
N TYR A 152 -7.08 -9.25 16.93
CA TYR A 152 -5.71 -9.32 16.44
C TYR A 152 -4.70 -8.69 17.40
N PHE A 153 -5.14 -8.03 18.46
CA PHE A 153 -4.26 -7.37 19.42
C PHE A 153 -4.58 -7.83 20.85
N ASP A 154 -3.54 -8.20 21.59
CA ASP A 154 -3.66 -8.47 23.03
C ASP A 154 -3.83 -7.17 23.83
N THR A 155 -4.28 -7.25 25.08
CA THR A 155 -4.44 -6.11 26.01
C THR A 155 -3.12 -5.33 26.23
N LYS A 156 -1.97 -5.94 25.94
CA LYS A 156 -0.66 -5.30 25.97
C LYS A 156 -0.25 -4.59 24.67
N GLY A 157 -1.12 -4.57 23.65
CA GLY A 157 -0.80 -4.04 22.32
C GLY A 157 0.11 -4.95 21.48
N THR A 158 0.25 -6.23 21.85
CA THR A 158 1.03 -7.18 21.05
C THR A 158 0.18 -7.72 19.90
N PHE A 159 0.71 -7.65 18.69
CA PHE A 159 0.03 -8.13 17.49
C PHE A 159 0.10 -9.66 17.40
N LEU A 160 -1.07 -10.30 17.31
CA LEU A 160 -1.22 -11.74 17.23
C LEU A 160 -1.30 -12.20 15.77
N GLU A 161 -0.14 -12.28 15.11
CA GLU A 161 -0.01 -12.59 13.68
C GLU A 161 -0.74 -13.86 13.25
N SER A 162 -0.70 -14.92 14.07
CA SER A 162 -1.31 -16.21 13.75
C SER A 162 -2.81 -16.15 13.52
N ASN A 163 -3.55 -15.40 14.34
CA ASN A 163 -5.00 -15.26 14.19
C ASN A 163 -5.34 -14.54 12.88
N PHE A 164 -4.59 -13.47 12.59
CA PHE A 164 -4.75 -12.69 11.38
C PHE A 164 -4.42 -13.49 10.12
N HIS A 165 -3.32 -14.25 10.13
CA HIS A 165 -2.91 -15.08 8.99
C HIS A 165 -3.89 -16.23 8.73
N ASN A 166 -4.46 -16.82 9.78
CA ASN A 166 -5.49 -17.85 9.64
C ASN A 166 -6.74 -17.28 8.94
N ASP A 167 -7.21 -16.11 9.38
CA ASP A 167 -8.34 -15.43 8.75
C ASP A 167 -8.05 -15.04 7.30
N LEU A 168 -6.87 -14.48 7.02
CA LEU A 168 -6.42 -14.19 5.66
C LEU A 168 -6.40 -15.45 4.79
N SER A 169 -5.90 -16.58 5.31
CA SER A 169 -5.86 -17.84 4.55
C SER A 169 -7.24 -18.31 4.11
N VAL A 170 -8.26 -18.13 4.96
CA VAL A 170 -9.66 -18.47 4.64
C VAL A 170 -10.19 -17.55 3.55
N GLN A 171 -9.94 -16.24 3.65
CA GLN A 171 -10.39 -15.27 2.65
C GLN A 171 -9.70 -15.48 1.30
N PHE A 172 -8.40 -15.75 1.28
CA PHE A 172 -7.66 -16.04 0.04
C PHE A 172 -8.11 -17.35 -0.60
N LYS A 173 -8.44 -18.39 0.18
CA LYS A 173 -9.05 -19.62 -0.35
C LYS A 173 -10.42 -19.36 -0.96
N LYS A 174 -11.25 -18.50 -0.34
CA LYS A 174 -12.55 -18.09 -0.89
C LYS A 174 -12.38 -17.31 -2.19
N PHE A 175 -11.43 -16.37 -2.23
CA PHE A 175 -11.09 -15.60 -3.43
C PHE A 175 -10.60 -16.51 -4.57
N ALA A 176 -9.70 -17.46 -4.28
CA ALA A 176 -9.21 -18.41 -5.28
C ALA A 176 -10.34 -19.27 -5.88
N LYS A 177 -11.30 -19.71 -5.06
CA LYS A 177 -12.48 -20.46 -5.54
C LYS A 177 -13.37 -19.62 -6.47
N LEU A 178 -13.55 -18.34 -6.16
CA LEU A 178 -14.33 -17.43 -7.01
C LEU A 178 -13.58 -17.14 -8.32
N ASN A 179 -12.27 -16.92 -8.26
CA ASN A 179 -11.46 -16.64 -9.44
C ASN A 179 -11.40 -17.81 -10.44
N VAL A 180 -11.46 -19.05 -9.97
CA VAL A 180 -11.53 -20.23 -10.86
C VAL A 180 -12.90 -20.36 -11.52
N LYS A 181 -13.98 -19.91 -10.86
CA LYS A 181 -15.35 -20.03 -11.41
C LYS A 181 -15.61 -19.07 -12.58
N ASP A 182 -14.88 -17.96 -12.64
CA ASP A 182 -14.99 -16.93 -13.69
C ASP A 182 -13.97 -17.09 -14.84
N LYS A 183 -13.11 -18.11 -14.80
CA LYS A 183 -12.23 -18.50 -15.95
C LYS A 183 -12.91 -19.56 -16.80
#